data_AF-A0A967H0L7-F1
#
_entry.id   AF-A0A967H0L7-F1
#
_cell.length_a   1.000
_cell.length_b   1.000
_cell.length_c   1.000
_cell.angle_alpha   90.00
_cell.angle_beta   90.00
_cell.angle_gamma   90.00
#
_symmetry.space_group_name_H-M   'P 1'
#
loop_
_entity.id
_entity.type
_entity.pdbx_description
1 polymer ?
#
loop_
_entity_poly.entity_id
_entity_poly.type
_entity_poly.pdbx_seq_one_letter_code
_entity_poly.pdbx_strand_id
1 'polypeptide(L)'
;MPHWLTDLSEALEVGPDGKRDRKEALVRTYVRSGRPQPAVLSLRHQHCRVSVNGTQILDVDTWWSSDWNLQTSLRKGVNEIEVEFSGGNRAQGIAPVHLFDPVGTALRELTVPDSAEALRQAAGEYARVHRAGGDTVRLSAVPNQLAFSPRELRLKAGRKVTLVFENPDLQIHNVVISRPGTLETVGLLADRLALDPNAGGQPYVPDHEAVLWSTPLVNGGEQVALEFTAPSTPGRYPILCTFPGHWRVMQATLVVE
;
A
#
# COMPACT_ATOMS: atom_id res chain seq x y z
N MET A 1 -22.31 15.60 -11.96
CA MET A 1 -21.65 14.28 -12.09
C MET A 1 -20.15 14.53 -12.05
N PRO A 2 -19.37 14.08 -11.06
CA PRO A 2 -17.97 14.44 -11.07
C PRO A 2 -17.12 13.41 -11.82
N HIS A 3 -16.70 13.78 -13.03
CA HIS A 3 -15.71 13.13 -13.90
C HIS A 3 -14.39 13.91 -13.78
N TRP A 4 -13.36 13.50 -13.02
CA TRP A 4 -12.24 14.45 -12.85
C TRP A 4 -10.83 13.89 -12.58
N LEU A 5 -10.62 12.59 -12.30
CA LEU A 5 -9.26 12.16 -11.90
C LEU A 5 -8.27 12.04 -13.07
N THR A 6 -8.75 11.92 -14.33
CA THR A 6 -7.87 11.75 -15.50
C THR A 6 -7.74 12.98 -16.41
N ASP A 7 -8.65 13.94 -16.34
CA ASP A 7 -8.57 15.19 -17.11
C ASP A 7 -7.65 16.22 -16.44
N LEU A 8 -7.30 16.00 -15.17
CA LEU A 8 -6.51 16.88 -14.31
C LEU A 8 -5.29 16.17 -13.70
N SER A 9 -4.98 14.98 -14.18
CA SER A 9 -3.77 14.25 -13.80
C SER A 9 -2.63 14.52 -14.76
N GLU A 10 -1.40 14.44 -14.24
CA GLU A 10 -0.21 14.41 -15.07
C GLU A 10 0.12 12.94 -15.35
N ALA A 11 0.24 12.58 -16.63
CA ALA A 11 0.89 11.31 -16.99
C ALA A 11 2.38 11.48 -16.67
N LEU A 12 2.84 10.83 -15.61
CA LEU A 12 4.20 10.99 -15.09
C LEU A 12 5.23 10.24 -15.93
N GLU A 13 4.86 9.06 -16.44
CA GLU A 13 5.70 8.25 -17.32
C GLU A 13 4.83 7.59 -18.40
N VAL A 14 5.25 7.72 -19.67
CA VAL A 14 4.71 7.02 -20.84
C VAL A 14 5.80 6.05 -21.28
N GLY A 15 5.43 4.81 -21.65
CA GLY A 15 6.33 3.67 -21.85
C GLY A 15 7.63 3.93 -22.67
N PRO A 16 8.56 2.96 -22.67
CA PRO A 16 10.00 3.13 -22.99
C PRO A 16 10.35 3.75 -24.34
N ASP A 17 9.40 3.85 -25.28
CA ASP A 17 9.62 4.42 -26.61
C ASP A 17 9.41 5.95 -26.67
N GLY A 18 9.01 6.61 -25.58
CA GLY A 18 8.77 8.07 -25.55
C GLY A 18 7.66 8.54 -26.50
N LYS A 19 6.95 7.60 -27.13
CA LYS A 19 5.83 7.84 -28.03
C LYS A 19 4.55 7.85 -27.21
N ARG A 20 3.75 8.91 -27.37
CA ARG A 20 2.42 9.09 -26.78
C ARG A 20 1.37 8.11 -27.33
N ASP A 21 1.70 6.83 -27.48
CA ASP A 21 0.66 5.82 -27.71
C ASP A 21 0.03 5.57 -26.33
N ARG A 22 -1.18 6.11 -26.13
CA ARG A 22 -1.90 6.21 -24.84
C ARG A 22 -2.33 4.86 -24.22
N LYS A 23 -1.56 3.79 -24.41
CA LYS A 23 -1.87 2.43 -23.94
C LYS A 23 -1.19 2.09 -22.62
N GLU A 24 -0.07 2.74 -22.32
CA GLU A 24 0.68 2.57 -21.07
C GLU A 24 0.93 3.93 -20.44
N ALA A 25 0.57 4.09 -19.17
CA ALA A 25 0.79 5.34 -18.45
C ALA A 25 0.77 5.14 -16.94
N LEU A 26 1.70 5.79 -16.26
CA LEU A 26 1.57 6.08 -14.83
C LEU A 26 0.82 7.40 -14.66
N VAL A 27 -0.37 7.33 -14.11
CA VAL A 27 -1.22 8.49 -13.85
C VAL A 27 -1.24 8.75 -12.35
N ARG A 28 -0.85 9.96 -11.94
CA ARG A 28 -0.91 10.37 -10.54
C ARG A 28 -1.75 11.62 -10.37
N THR A 29 -2.52 11.63 -9.29
CA THR A 29 -3.33 12.76 -8.87
C THR A 29 -3.41 12.84 -7.36
N TYR A 30 -3.92 13.95 -6.85
CA TYR A 30 -4.02 14.22 -5.42
C TYR A 30 -5.41 14.71 -5.07
N VAL A 31 -5.90 14.36 -3.90
CA VAL A 31 -7.16 14.90 -3.36
C VAL A 31 -6.96 15.33 -1.91
N ARG A 32 -7.54 16.46 -1.52
CA ARG A 32 -7.53 16.91 -0.13
C ARG A 32 -8.86 16.55 0.52
N SER A 33 -8.80 15.85 1.65
CA SER A 33 -9.97 15.54 2.47
C SER A 33 -9.93 16.35 3.78
N GLY A 34 -11.02 17.04 4.13
CA GLY A 34 -11.15 17.76 5.41
C GLY A 34 -11.19 16.85 6.64
N ARG A 35 -11.54 15.57 6.43
CA ARG A 35 -11.72 14.54 7.47
C ARG A 35 -11.25 13.16 7.02
N PRO A 36 -10.93 12.24 7.94
CA PRO A 36 -10.83 10.83 7.59
C PRO A 36 -12.20 10.31 7.14
N GLN A 37 -12.27 9.61 6.00
CA GLN A 37 -13.54 9.05 5.51
C GLN A 37 -13.32 7.88 4.54
N PRO A 38 -14.21 6.87 4.55
CA PRO A 38 -14.18 5.80 3.56
C PRO A 38 -14.52 6.35 2.17
N ALA A 39 -13.95 5.74 1.14
CA ALA A 39 -14.17 6.09 -0.24
C ALA A 39 -14.20 4.84 -1.12
N VAL A 40 -14.87 4.96 -2.27
CA VAL A 40 -14.87 3.95 -3.33
C VAL A 40 -14.22 4.57 -4.56
N LEU A 41 -13.10 3.99 -4.97
CA LEU A 41 -12.42 4.33 -6.21
C LEU A 41 -12.92 3.39 -7.30
N SER A 42 -13.56 3.95 -8.33
CA SER A 42 -14.14 3.21 -9.43
C SER A 42 -13.37 3.47 -10.72
N LEU A 43 -13.02 2.41 -11.45
CA LEU A 43 -12.41 2.50 -12.78
C LEU A 43 -12.79 1.29 -13.64
N ARG A 44 -12.66 1.45 -14.96
CA ARG A 44 -12.83 0.37 -15.93
C ARG A 44 -11.53 0.09 -16.68
N HIS A 45 -10.77 -0.93 -16.29
CA HIS A 45 -9.55 -1.35 -17.00
C HIS A 45 -9.18 -2.82 -16.75
N GLN A 46 -8.62 -3.49 -17.76
CA GLN A 46 -8.24 -4.92 -17.71
C GLN A 46 -6.84 -5.16 -17.11
N HIS A 47 -5.93 -4.21 -17.33
CA HIS A 47 -4.51 -4.32 -17.01
C HIS A 47 -4.06 -3.08 -16.24
N CYS A 48 -4.25 -3.07 -14.92
CA CYS A 48 -3.89 -1.90 -14.13
C CYS A 48 -3.52 -2.24 -12.70
N ARG A 49 -2.70 -1.38 -12.13
CA ARG A 49 -2.39 -1.33 -10.71
C ARG A 49 -2.86 0.00 -10.15
N VAL A 50 -3.51 -0.02 -9.00
CA VAL A 50 -4.02 1.18 -8.32
C VAL A 50 -3.42 1.24 -6.93
N SER A 51 -2.88 2.40 -6.57
CA SER A 51 -2.36 2.70 -5.25
C SER A 51 -2.99 3.97 -4.68
N VAL A 52 -3.29 3.97 -3.40
CA VAL A 52 -3.76 5.16 -2.66
C VAL A 52 -2.81 5.38 -1.49
N ASN A 53 -2.23 6.56 -1.40
CA ASN A 53 -1.20 6.92 -0.40
C ASN A 53 -0.03 5.92 -0.34
N GLY A 54 0.42 5.44 -1.51
CA GLY A 54 1.45 4.40 -1.64
C GLY A 54 1.01 2.97 -1.29
N THR A 55 -0.24 2.76 -0.88
CA THR A 55 -0.80 1.42 -0.64
C THR A 55 -1.48 0.91 -1.90
N GLN A 56 -0.94 -0.15 -2.48
CA GLN A 56 -1.56 -0.87 -3.60
C GLN A 56 -2.90 -1.47 -3.14
N ILE A 57 -3.98 -1.14 -3.83
CA ILE A 57 -5.34 -1.64 -3.57
C ILE A 57 -5.92 -2.45 -4.73
N LEU A 58 -5.25 -2.45 -5.89
CA LEU A 58 -5.57 -3.30 -7.04
C LEU A 58 -4.29 -3.62 -7.80
N ASP A 59 -4.16 -4.85 -8.28
CA ASP A 59 -3.15 -5.29 -9.25
C ASP A 59 -3.77 -6.40 -10.08
N VAL A 60 -4.15 -6.05 -11.30
CA VAL A 60 -4.89 -6.94 -12.19
C VAL A 60 -4.30 -6.90 -13.58
N ASP A 61 -4.18 -8.10 -14.13
CA ASP A 61 -3.83 -8.38 -15.51
C ASP A 61 -4.77 -9.50 -16.00
N THR A 62 -5.97 -9.11 -16.44
CA THR A 62 -7.06 -10.06 -16.72
C THR A 62 -7.88 -9.69 -17.95
N TRP A 63 -8.40 -10.69 -18.65
CA TRP A 63 -9.17 -10.50 -19.89
C TRP A 63 -10.68 -10.49 -19.65
N TRP A 64 -11.13 -10.95 -18.48
CA TRP A 64 -12.53 -11.25 -18.20
C TRP A 64 -13.25 -10.13 -17.47
N SER A 65 -12.52 -9.41 -16.62
CA SER A 65 -13.05 -8.36 -15.76
C SER A 65 -12.38 -7.05 -16.11
N SER A 66 -13.16 -5.98 -16.13
CA SER A 66 -12.64 -4.64 -16.34
C SER A 66 -13.22 -3.63 -15.37
N ASP A 67 -14.41 -3.89 -14.81
CA ASP A 67 -15.07 -2.96 -13.88
C ASP A 67 -14.64 -3.22 -12.44
N TRP A 68 -14.01 -2.21 -11.82
CA TRP A 68 -13.51 -2.28 -10.45
C TRP A 68 -14.14 -1.19 -9.59
N ASN A 69 -14.60 -1.59 -8.40
CA ASN A 69 -15.02 -0.67 -7.34
C ASN A 69 -14.19 -1.00 -6.09
N LEU A 70 -13.12 -0.23 -5.89
CA LEU A 70 -12.11 -0.47 -4.87
C LEU A 70 -12.47 0.29 -3.62
N GLN A 71 -12.68 -0.42 -2.52
CA GLN A 71 -12.84 0.21 -1.21
C GLN A 71 -11.49 0.73 -0.72
N THR A 72 -11.47 1.97 -0.28
CA THR A 72 -10.30 2.62 0.29
C THR A 72 -10.72 3.63 1.37
N SER A 73 -9.76 4.28 2.01
CA SER A 73 -10.02 5.34 2.98
C SER A 73 -9.12 6.54 2.71
N LEU A 74 -9.72 7.73 2.72
CA LEU A 74 -8.98 8.98 2.67
C LEU A 74 -8.61 9.41 4.07
N ARG A 75 -7.36 9.83 4.24
CA ARG A 75 -6.86 10.48 5.45
C ARG A 75 -7.23 11.97 5.41
N LYS A 76 -7.32 12.61 6.58
CA LYS A 76 -7.38 14.08 6.64
C LYS A 76 -6.11 14.67 6.03
N GLY A 77 -6.25 15.69 5.20
CA GLY A 77 -5.16 16.31 4.45
C GLY A 77 -5.08 15.81 3.01
N VAL A 78 -3.89 15.94 2.39
CA VAL A 78 -3.65 15.51 1.00
C VAL A 78 -3.43 14.01 0.94
N ASN A 79 -4.13 13.37 -0.01
CA ASN A 79 -4.00 11.97 -0.36
C ASN A 79 -3.52 11.85 -1.79
N GLU A 80 -2.64 10.89 -2.05
CA GLU A 80 -2.16 10.53 -3.39
C GLU A 80 -2.98 9.37 -3.94
N ILE A 81 -3.32 9.44 -5.23
CA ILE A 81 -3.93 8.35 -5.98
C ILE A 81 -3.06 8.13 -7.21
N GLU A 82 -2.60 6.90 -7.38
CA GLU A 82 -1.76 6.48 -8.48
C GLU A 82 -2.41 5.31 -9.21
N VAL A 83 -2.46 5.39 -10.54
CA VAL A 83 -2.92 4.30 -11.40
C VAL A 83 -1.89 4.06 -12.48
N GLU A 84 -1.31 2.87 -12.47
CA GLU A 84 -0.45 2.37 -13.52
C GLU A 84 -1.32 1.59 -14.50
N PHE A 85 -1.47 2.12 -15.71
CA PHE A 85 -2.14 1.44 -16.82
C PHE A 85 -1.11 0.69 -17.65
N SER A 86 -1.32 -0.61 -17.82
CA SER A 86 -0.46 -1.46 -18.64
C SER A 86 -1.09 -1.71 -20.01
N GLY A 87 -0.24 -1.81 -21.03
CA GLY A 87 -0.62 -2.11 -22.39
C GLY A 87 -0.91 -3.60 -22.57
N GLY A 88 -1.40 -3.96 -23.75
CA GLY A 88 -1.77 -5.33 -24.05
C GLY A 88 -2.69 -5.44 -25.25
N ASN A 89 -2.96 -6.68 -25.67
CA ASN A 89 -3.86 -6.94 -26.78
C ASN A 89 -5.30 -6.58 -26.36
N ARG A 90 -5.90 -5.55 -26.99
CA ARG A 90 -7.19 -4.91 -26.61
C ARG A 90 -7.16 -4.03 -25.35
N ALA A 91 -6.00 -3.69 -24.80
CA ALA A 91 -5.91 -2.70 -23.74
C ALA A 91 -6.57 -1.39 -24.17
N GLN A 92 -7.52 -0.93 -23.35
CA GLN A 92 -8.10 0.40 -23.50
C GLN A 92 -7.03 1.42 -23.07
N GLY A 93 -7.10 2.66 -23.55
CA GLY A 93 -6.15 3.67 -23.09
C GLY A 93 -6.38 4.03 -21.61
N ILE A 94 -5.80 5.15 -21.17
CA ILE A 94 -6.04 5.70 -19.83
C ILE A 94 -7.55 5.78 -19.56
N ALA A 95 -8.02 5.02 -18.56
CA ALA A 95 -9.42 4.97 -18.19
C ALA A 95 -9.77 6.08 -17.19
N PRO A 96 -11.00 6.63 -17.24
CA PRO A 96 -11.46 7.55 -16.21
C PRO A 96 -11.48 6.86 -14.85
N VAL A 97 -11.04 7.58 -13.83
CA VAL A 97 -11.08 7.16 -12.44
C VAL A 97 -12.09 8.04 -11.71
N HIS A 98 -12.91 7.43 -10.87
CA HIS A 98 -13.93 8.11 -10.09
C HIS A 98 -13.76 7.84 -8.60
N LEU A 99 -14.22 8.79 -7.78
CA LEU A 99 -14.15 8.68 -6.34
C LEU A 99 -15.48 9.12 -5.71
N PHE A 100 -16.06 8.22 -4.92
CA PHE A 100 -17.35 8.41 -4.29
C PHE A 100 -17.30 7.96 -2.83
N ASP A 101 -18.34 8.25 -2.06
CA ASP A 101 -18.55 7.59 -0.78
C ASP A 101 -19.07 6.14 -0.98
N PRO A 102 -19.13 5.30 0.08
CA PRO A 102 -19.60 3.91 -0.02
C PRO A 102 -21.04 3.71 -0.53
N VAL A 103 -21.85 4.76 -0.57
CA VAL A 103 -23.24 4.72 -1.07
C VAL A 103 -23.37 5.38 -2.45
N GLY A 104 -22.25 5.71 -3.10
CA GLY A 104 -22.20 6.24 -4.47
C GLY A 104 -22.45 7.74 -4.59
N THR A 105 -22.40 8.50 -3.49
CA THR A 105 -22.55 9.95 -3.49
C THR A 105 -21.21 10.68 -3.43
N ALA A 106 -21.25 12.02 -3.57
CA ALA A 106 -20.04 12.83 -3.49
C ALA A 106 -19.45 12.83 -2.07
N LEU A 107 -18.13 12.67 -1.99
CA LEU A 107 -17.41 12.77 -0.71
C LEU A 107 -17.54 14.18 -0.11
N ARG A 108 -17.70 14.23 1.20
CA ARG A 108 -17.82 15.49 1.96
C ARG A 108 -16.45 16.11 2.19
N GLU A 109 -16.35 17.44 2.14
CA GLU A 109 -15.09 18.17 2.38
C GLU A 109 -13.92 17.68 1.52
N LEU A 110 -14.21 17.26 0.28
CA LEU A 110 -13.19 16.85 -0.69
C LEU A 110 -12.87 18.02 -1.63
N THR A 111 -11.58 18.32 -1.76
CA THR A 111 -11.06 19.27 -2.75
C THR A 111 -10.14 18.53 -3.72
N VAL A 112 -10.42 18.67 -5.02
CA VAL A 112 -9.62 18.09 -6.10
C VAL A 112 -8.88 19.23 -6.80
N PRO A 113 -7.56 19.13 -7.07
CA PRO A 113 -6.83 20.08 -7.88
C PRO A 113 -7.46 20.22 -9.26
N ASP A 114 -7.71 21.44 -9.71
CA ASP A 114 -8.36 21.79 -10.98
C ASP A 114 -7.42 22.43 -12.00
N SER A 115 -6.13 22.51 -11.66
CA SER A 115 -5.09 23.09 -12.48
C SER A 115 -3.75 22.40 -12.24
N ALA A 116 -2.85 22.45 -13.23
CA ALA A 116 -1.50 21.89 -13.10
C ALA A 116 -0.71 22.54 -11.94
N GLU A 117 -0.98 23.81 -11.64
CA GLU A 117 -0.39 24.48 -10.48
C GLU A 117 -0.92 23.90 -9.16
N ALA A 118 -2.24 23.79 -9.00
CA ALA A 118 -2.84 23.18 -7.82
C ALA A 118 -2.35 21.73 -7.64
N LEU A 119 -2.18 20.99 -8.74
CA LEU A 119 -1.64 19.62 -8.72
C LEU A 119 -0.20 19.59 -8.19
N ARG A 120 0.69 20.45 -8.69
CA ARG A 120 2.07 20.57 -8.21
C ARG A 120 2.16 21.00 -6.75
N GLN A 121 1.27 21.90 -6.31
CA GLN A 121 1.19 22.31 -4.92
C GLN A 121 0.75 21.14 -4.01
N ALA A 122 -0.28 20.41 -4.41
CA ALA A 122 -0.74 19.22 -3.69
C ALA A 122 0.34 18.13 -3.65
N ALA A 123 1.03 17.89 -4.76
CA ALA A 123 2.17 16.99 -4.83
C ALA A 123 3.29 17.41 -3.87
N GLY A 124 3.64 18.70 -3.84
CA GLY A 124 4.65 19.24 -2.94
C GLY A 124 4.25 19.13 -1.46
N GLU A 125 2.97 19.32 -1.14
CA GLU A 125 2.46 19.12 0.23
C GLU A 125 2.46 17.65 0.62
N TYR A 126 1.92 16.77 -0.24
CA TYR A 126 1.96 15.34 -0.03
C TYR A 126 3.40 14.89 0.19
N ALA A 127 4.32 15.29 -0.70
CA ALA A 127 5.74 15.00 -0.60
C ALA A 127 6.44 15.68 0.58
N ARG A 128 5.86 16.65 1.29
CA ARG A 128 6.40 17.19 2.55
C ARG A 128 5.90 16.39 3.75
N VAL A 129 4.62 16.05 3.76
CA VAL A 129 3.97 15.24 4.81
C VAL A 129 4.42 13.78 4.74
N HIS A 130 4.69 13.30 3.53
CA HIS A 130 5.07 11.92 3.18
C HIS A 130 6.49 11.86 2.61
N ARG A 131 7.25 12.98 2.64
CA ARG A 131 8.71 12.88 2.46
C ARG A 131 9.17 11.86 3.49
N ALA A 132 10.04 10.96 3.06
CA ALA A 132 11.03 10.33 3.94
C ALA A 132 12.01 11.40 4.48
N GLY A 133 11.46 12.49 5.02
CA GLY A 133 12.13 13.57 5.75
C GLY A 133 11.95 13.29 7.22
N GLY A 134 12.48 12.15 7.64
CA GLY A 134 12.30 11.57 8.95
C GLY A 134 12.55 10.08 8.89
N ASP A 135 12.88 9.52 10.03
CA ASP A 135 13.12 8.10 10.27
C ASP A 135 11.86 7.24 10.02
N THR A 136 10.76 7.78 9.49
CA THR A 136 9.49 7.05 9.33
C THR A 136 9.36 6.38 7.96
N VAL A 137 9.00 5.09 7.97
CA VAL A 137 8.60 4.33 6.76
C VAL A 137 7.19 3.76 6.95
N ARG A 138 6.49 3.47 5.85
CA ARG A 138 5.11 2.99 5.89
C ARG A 138 4.98 1.64 5.21
N LEU A 139 4.16 0.78 5.81
CA LEU A 139 3.73 -0.50 5.27
C LEU A 139 2.23 -0.62 5.50
N SER A 140 1.50 -1.22 4.56
CA SER A 140 0.07 -1.44 4.69
C SER A 140 -0.28 -2.86 4.32
N ALA A 141 -1.32 -3.41 4.95
CA ALA A 141 -2.00 -4.57 4.40
C ALA A 141 -2.77 -4.15 3.13
N VAL A 142 -2.87 -5.06 2.16
CA VAL A 142 -3.70 -4.91 0.98
C VAL A 142 -5.04 -5.61 1.25
N PRO A 143 -6.17 -4.87 1.25
CA PRO A 143 -7.48 -5.45 1.57
C PRO A 143 -7.79 -6.68 0.74
N ASN A 144 -8.20 -7.78 1.39
CA ASN A 144 -8.59 -9.05 0.77
C ASN A 144 -7.50 -9.75 -0.09
N GLN A 145 -6.22 -9.37 0.04
CA GLN A 145 -5.15 -9.98 -0.76
C GLN A 145 -4.08 -10.70 0.06
N LEU A 146 -4.16 -10.69 1.40
CA LEU A 146 -3.12 -11.25 2.28
C LEU A 146 -1.72 -10.83 1.83
N ALA A 147 -1.54 -9.54 1.54
CA ALA A 147 -0.31 -8.99 1.00
C ALA A 147 0.06 -7.71 1.72
N PHE A 148 1.36 -7.42 1.74
CA PHE A 148 1.87 -6.12 2.16
C PHE A 148 2.07 -5.20 0.95
N SER A 149 1.94 -3.90 1.19
CA SER A 149 2.31 -2.84 0.26
C SER A 149 3.08 -1.74 1.00
N PRO A 150 4.26 -1.32 0.51
CA PRO A 150 4.98 -1.90 -0.62
C PRO A 150 5.52 -3.30 -0.32
N ARG A 151 5.83 -4.08 -1.38
CA ARG A 151 6.49 -5.39 -1.24
C ARG A 151 7.97 -5.28 -0.88
N GLU A 152 8.56 -4.09 -1.05
CA GLU A 152 9.95 -3.81 -0.69
C GLU A 152 10.05 -2.47 0.05
N LEU A 153 10.75 -2.45 1.17
CA LEU A 153 11.16 -1.25 1.90
C LEU A 153 12.68 -1.12 1.81
N ARG A 154 13.19 0.11 1.65
CA ARG A 154 14.64 0.37 1.57
C ARG A 154 15.08 1.31 2.68
N LEU A 155 16.10 0.91 3.44
CA LEU A 155 16.63 1.66 4.58
C LEU A 155 18.15 1.72 4.53
N LYS A 156 18.72 2.79 5.11
CA LYS A 156 20.16 2.86 5.37
C LYS A 156 20.53 2.05 6.61
N ALA A 157 21.65 1.34 6.55
CA ALA A 157 22.18 0.55 7.65
C ALA A 157 22.33 1.38 8.95
N GLY A 158 21.94 0.80 10.08
CA GLY A 158 22.11 1.40 11.43
C GLY A 158 21.23 2.62 11.70
N ARG A 159 20.28 2.96 10.81
CA ARG A 159 19.41 4.12 10.98
C ARG A 159 18.28 3.81 11.97
N LYS A 160 17.97 4.74 12.88
CA LYS A 160 16.73 4.67 13.66
C LYS A 160 15.55 4.85 12.73
N VAL A 161 14.50 4.04 12.88
CA VAL A 161 13.35 4.00 11.99
C VAL A 161 12.05 3.79 12.76
N THR A 162 11.00 4.51 12.39
CA THR A 162 9.62 4.30 12.81
C THR A 162 8.84 3.68 11.64
N LEU A 163 8.58 2.38 11.68
CA LEU A 163 7.68 1.73 10.73
C LEU A 163 6.24 1.93 11.17
N VAL A 164 5.44 2.66 10.39
CA VAL A 164 3.98 2.74 10.57
C VAL A 164 3.34 1.65 9.73
N PHE A 165 2.70 0.69 10.39
CA PHE A 165 1.89 -0.33 9.74
C PHE A 165 0.41 0.03 9.81
N GLU A 166 -0.25 0.07 8.67
CA GLU A 166 -1.69 0.35 8.53
C GLU A 166 -2.42 -0.93 8.08
N ASN A 167 -3.52 -1.26 8.74
CA ASN A 167 -4.35 -2.39 8.37
C ASN A 167 -5.73 -1.94 7.87
N PRO A 168 -5.88 -1.57 6.60
CA PRO A 168 -7.20 -1.26 6.03
C PRO A 168 -8.05 -2.51 5.72
N ASP A 169 -7.50 -3.71 5.91
CA ASP A 169 -8.19 -4.98 5.66
C ASP A 169 -9.20 -5.29 6.78
N LEU A 170 -10.09 -6.26 6.57
CA LEU A 170 -10.94 -6.79 7.65
C LEU A 170 -10.23 -7.85 8.47
N GLN A 171 -9.22 -8.51 7.88
CA GLN A 171 -8.42 -9.53 8.56
C GLN A 171 -7.42 -8.89 9.53
N ILE A 172 -7.06 -9.63 10.58
CA ILE A 172 -6.07 -9.21 11.58
C ILE A 172 -4.68 -9.53 11.06
N HIS A 173 -3.74 -8.59 11.20
CA HIS A 173 -2.37 -8.74 10.71
C HIS A 173 -1.34 -8.28 11.73
N ASN A 174 -0.12 -8.78 11.62
CA ASN A 174 1.06 -8.21 12.26
C ASN A 174 2.19 -8.08 11.25
N VAL A 175 3.30 -7.49 11.69
CA VAL A 175 4.54 -7.40 10.94
C VAL A 175 5.63 -8.03 11.79
N VAL A 176 6.33 -9.00 11.23
CA VAL A 176 7.57 -9.57 11.78
C VAL A 176 8.70 -9.34 10.79
N ILE A 177 9.81 -8.78 11.25
CA ILE A 177 11.05 -8.63 10.48
C ILE A 177 12.04 -9.68 11.00
N SER A 178 12.55 -10.52 10.11
CA SER A 178 13.45 -11.62 10.49
C SER A 178 14.83 -11.54 9.83
N ARG A 179 15.77 -12.36 10.32
CA ARG A 179 17.11 -12.50 9.75
C ARG A 179 17.06 -13.03 8.32
N PRO A 180 18.00 -12.66 7.44
CA PRO A 180 18.08 -13.21 6.10
C PRO A 180 18.12 -14.73 6.10
N GLY A 181 17.39 -15.37 5.18
CA GLY A 181 17.33 -16.83 5.07
C GLY A 181 16.49 -17.56 6.12
N THR A 182 15.79 -16.83 7.00
CA THR A 182 15.01 -17.46 8.12
C THR A 182 13.50 -17.39 7.95
N LEU A 183 12.99 -16.94 6.79
CA LEU A 183 11.55 -16.78 6.52
C LEU A 183 10.76 -18.05 6.85
N GLU A 184 11.17 -19.18 6.28
CA GLU A 184 10.48 -20.46 6.47
C GLU A 184 10.57 -20.95 7.92
N THR A 185 11.72 -20.79 8.57
CA THR A 185 11.89 -21.12 10.00
C THR A 185 10.91 -20.34 10.88
N VAL A 186 10.81 -19.02 10.70
CA VAL A 186 9.90 -18.17 11.48
C VAL A 186 8.44 -18.50 11.17
N GLY A 187 8.11 -18.70 9.89
CA GLY A 187 6.76 -19.09 9.45
C GLY A 187 6.28 -20.41 10.05
N LEU A 188 7.12 -21.45 10.00
CA LEU A 188 6.80 -22.76 10.59
C LEU A 188 6.68 -22.70 12.12
N LEU A 189 7.49 -21.88 12.79
CA LEU A 189 7.34 -21.65 14.23
C LEU A 189 6.04 -20.92 14.57
N ALA A 190 5.63 -19.96 13.74
CA ALA A 190 4.35 -19.26 13.90
C ALA A 190 3.16 -20.21 13.73
N ASP A 191 3.21 -21.12 12.75
CA ASP A 191 2.19 -22.17 12.61
C ASP A 191 2.13 -23.06 13.87
N ARG A 192 3.27 -23.39 14.48
CA ARG A 192 3.29 -24.18 15.73
C ARG A 192 2.64 -23.43 16.88
N LEU A 193 2.86 -22.11 16.99
CA LEU A 193 2.17 -21.28 17.98
C LEU A 193 0.65 -21.33 17.77
N ALA A 194 0.19 -21.35 16.51
CA ALA A 194 -1.23 -21.43 16.20
C ALA A 194 -1.90 -22.75 16.62
N LEU A 195 -1.11 -23.81 16.86
CA LEU A 195 -1.61 -25.10 17.35
C LEU A 195 -1.79 -25.14 18.88
N ASP A 196 -1.25 -24.17 19.62
CA ASP A 196 -1.45 -24.09 21.07
C ASP A 196 -2.92 -23.71 21.35
N PRO A 197 -3.68 -24.53 22.11
CA PRO A 197 -5.06 -24.20 22.50
C PRO A 197 -5.19 -22.86 23.22
N ASN A 198 -4.11 -22.34 23.82
CA ASN A 198 -4.06 -21.06 24.52
C ASN A 198 -3.52 -19.91 23.65
N ALA A 199 -3.32 -20.12 22.34
CA ALA A 199 -2.80 -19.10 21.45
C ALA A 199 -3.78 -17.94 21.17
N GLY A 200 -5.05 -18.08 21.57
CA GLY A 200 -6.05 -17.04 21.40
C GLY A 200 -5.62 -15.71 22.02
N GLY A 201 -5.49 -14.68 21.18
CA GLY A 201 -5.06 -13.34 21.61
C GLY A 201 -3.54 -13.15 21.73
N GLN A 202 -2.73 -14.18 21.46
CA GLN A 202 -1.28 -14.04 21.35
C GLN A 202 -0.90 -13.31 20.04
N PRO A 203 0.27 -12.65 19.98
CA PRO A 203 0.70 -11.97 18.76
C PRO A 203 1.16 -12.92 17.65
N TYR A 204 1.19 -14.24 17.91
CA TYR A 204 1.73 -15.28 17.03
C TYR A 204 3.17 -15.00 16.56
N VAL A 205 3.97 -14.35 17.40
CA VAL A 205 5.39 -14.08 17.14
C VAL A 205 6.22 -15.14 17.85
N PRO A 206 6.99 -15.98 17.13
CA PRO A 206 7.89 -16.94 17.74
C PRO A 206 8.93 -16.29 18.64
N ASP A 207 9.13 -16.85 19.83
CA ASP A 207 10.31 -16.55 20.64
C ASP A 207 11.53 -17.27 20.04
N HIS A 208 12.19 -16.61 19.09
CA HIS A 208 13.33 -17.17 18.36
C HIS A 208 14.27 -16.05 17.93
N GLU A 209 15.58 -16.31 18.01
CA GLU A 209 16.62 -15.31 17.67
C GLU A 209 16.58 -14.79 16.22
N ALA A 210 15.88 -15.51 15.35
CA ALA A 210 15.66 -15.12 13.96
C ALA A 210 14.71 -13.93 13.83
N VAL A 211 13.83 -13.70 14.83
CA VAL A 211 12.95 -12.54 14.88
C VAL A 211 13.75 -11.34 15.37
N LEU A 212 13.82 -10.29 14.56
CA LEU A 212 14.54 -9.07 14.89
C LEU A 212 13.60 -8.04 15.51
N TRP A 213 12.44 -7.83 14.89
CA TRP A 213 11.41 -6.90 15.34
C TRP A 213 10.02 -7.42 15.00
N SER A 214 9.03 -7.00 15.77
CA SER A 214 7.64 -7.34 15.53
C SER A 214 6.68 -6.28 16.04
N THR A 215 5.47 -6.25 15.45
CA THR A 215 4.32 -5.52 15.99
C THR A 215 3.43 -6.46 16.81
N PRO A 216 2.52 -5.92 17.65
CA PRO A 216 1.33 -6.66 18.06
C PRO A 216 0.44 -7.01 16.85
N LEU A 217 -0.61 -7.79 17.10
CA LEU A 217 -1.73 -7.90 16.15
C LEU A 217 -2.41 -6.54 16.00
N VAL A 218 -2.79 -6.22 14.78
CA VAL A 218 -3.47 -4.99 14.38
C VAL A 218 -4.79 -5.39 13.75
N ASN A 219 -5.91 -4.96 14.34
CA ASN A 219 -7.23 -5.26 13.80
C ASN A 219 -7.50 -4.47 12.52
N GLY A 220 -8.55 -4.85 11.82
CA GLY A 220 -9.00 -4.12 10.65
C GLY A 220 -9.40 -2.68 10.97
N GLY A 221 -8.96 -1.75 10.12
CA GLY A 221 -9.11 -0.31 10.29
C GLY A 221 -8.11 0.33 11.28
N GLU A 222 -7.25 -0.44 11.93
CA GLU A 222 -6.28 0.07 12.90
C GLU A 222 -4.88 0.29 12.28
N GLN A 223 -4.02 0.98 13.02
CA GLN A 223 -2.61 1.18 12.68
C GLN A 223 -1.73 1.10 13.92
N VAL A 224 -0.45 0.78 13.72
CA VAL A 224 0.56 0.74 14.78
C VAL A 224 1.87 1.36 14.28
N ALA A 225 2.67 1.90 15.20
CA ALA A 225 4.02 2.33 14.93
C ALA A 225 5.02 1.43 15.66
N LEU A 226 6.04 0.96 14.94
CA LEU A 226 7.15 0.17 15.45
C LEU A 226 8.44 0.98 15.30
N GLU A 227 9.06 1.33 16.42
CA GLU A 227 10.37 1.96 16.43
C GLU A 227 11.46 0.90 16.52
N PHE A 228 12.43 0.95 15.61
CA PHE A 228 13.57 0.05 15.60
C PHE A 228 14.81 0.71 15.02
N THR A 229 15.96 0.06 15.13
CA THR A 229 17.17 0.47 14.41
C THR A 229 17.39 -0.52 13.28
N ALA A 230 17.46 -0.03 12.04
CA ALA A 230 17.72 -0.86 10.87
C ALA A 230 19.02 -1.67 11.08
N PRO A 231 19.07 -2.94 10.61
CA PRO A 231 20.26 -3.76 10.74
C PRO A 231 21.53 -3.02 10.29
N SER A 232 22.65 -3.23 10.98
CA SER A 232 23.93 -2.64 10.57
C SER A 232 24.53 -3.36 9.36
N THR A 233 24.13 -4.62 9.12
CA THR A 233 24.62 -5.43 8.01
C THR A 233 23.71 -5.23 6.79
N PRO A 234 24.23 -4.74 5.65
CA PRO A 234 23.47 -4.68 4.41
C PRO A 234 22.93 -6.06 4.01
N GLY A 235 21.73 -6.10 3.45
CA GLY A 235 21.10 -7.36 3.09
C GLY A 235 19.60 -7.27 2.88
N ARG A 236 18.99 -8.43 2.58
CA ARG A 236 17.56 -8.59 2.37
C ARG A 236 16.96 -9.32 3.57
N TYR A 237 16.17 -8.60 4.35
CA TYR A 237 15.52 -9.06 5.58
C TYR A 237 14.05 -9.34 5.30
N PRO A 238 13.57 -10.57 5.50
CA PRO A 238 12.16 -10.89 5.29
C PRO A 238 11.25 -10.08 6.23
N ILE A 239 10.14 -9.62 5.68
CA ILE A 239 9.00 -9.11 6.42
C ILE A 239 7.86 -10.12 6.18
N LEU A 240 7.21 -10.60 7.23
CA LEU A 240 6.13 -11.57 7.14
C LEU A 240 5.03 -11.31 8.17
N CYS A 241 3.79 -11.63 7.81
CA CYS A 241 2.68 -11.68 8.76
C CYS A 241 2.64 -13.09 9.37
N THR A 242 2.80 -13.21 10.68
CA THR A 242 2.79 -14.50 11.39
C THR A 242 1.44 -14.84 11.99
N PHE A 243 0.39 -14.04 11.72
CA PHE A 243 -0.98 -14.47 11.98
C PHE A 243 -1.24 -15.82 11.28
N PRO A 244 -1.94 -16.77 11.92
CA PRO A 244 -1.99 -18.16 11.47
C PRO A 244 -2.27 -18.33 9.97
N GLY A 245 -1.36 -19.00 9.26
CA GLY A 245 -1.46 -19.26 7.82
C GLY A 245 -1.03 -18.12 6.88
N HIS A 246 -0.96 -16.86 7.33
CA HIS A 246 -0.72 -15.71 6.45
C HIS A 246 0.70 -15.67 5.85
N TRP A 247 1.71 -16.10 6.62
CA TRP A 247 3.13 -15.95 6.25
C TRP A 247 3.51 -16.59 4.91
N ARG A 248 2.73 -17.56 4.43
CA ARG A 248 2.97 -18.26 3.16
C ARG A 248 2.86 -17.35 1.94
N VAL A 249 2.03 -16.31 2.03
CA VAL A 249 1.74 -15.37 0.93
C VAL A 249 1.97 -13.91 1.33
N MET A 250 1.76 -13.57 2.60
CA MET A 250 1.86 -12.22 3.12
C MET A 250 3.29 -11.89 3.52
N GLN A 251 4.10 -11.55 2.52
CA GLN A 251 5.53 -11.29 2.65
C GLN A 251 5.92 -9.98 1.96
N ALA A 252 6.92 -9.32 2.51
CA ALA A 252 7.65 -8.21 1.91
C ALA A 252 9.15 -8.35 2.23
N THR A 253 9.98 -7.49 1.67
CA THR A 253 11.42 -7.47 1.96
C THR A 253 11.85 -6.11 2.45
N LEU A 254 12.55 -6.06 3.58
CA LEU A 254 13.35 -4.92 3.97
C LEU A 254 14.76 -5.06 3.37
N VAL A 255 15.12 -4.14 2.48
CA VAL A 255 16.47 -4.03 1.93
C VAL A 255 17.24 -2.99 2.72
N VAL A 256 18.38 -3.39 3.24
CA VAL A 256 19.31 -2.52 3.97
C VAL A 256 20.56 -2.30 3.13
N GLU A 257 20.93 -1.04 2.94
CA GLU A 257 22.05 -0.58 2.12
C GLU A 257 22.91 0.51 2.78
#